data_AF-A0AAD5INV1-F1
#
_entry.id   AF-A0AAD5INV1-F1
#
_cell.length_a   1.000
_cell.length_b   1.000
_cell.length_c   1.000
_cell.angle_alpha   90.00
_cell.angle_beta   90.00
_cell.angle_gamma   90.00
#
_symmetry.space_group_name_H-M   'P 1'
#
loop_
_entity.id
_entity.type
_entity.pdbx_description
1 polymer ?
#
loop_
_entity_poly.entity_id
_entity_poly.type
_entity_poly.pdbx_seq_one_letter_code
_entity_poly.pdbx_strand_id
1 'polypeptide(L)'
;MAREIVVSEKKKLVLALLALQFCFAGFHIVSRVALNIGVSKVVYPVYRNIIALLLLAPFAYFLEKKERPPLTFSLLVQFFLLALLGITANQGFYLLGLYYASPTFASAMQNSVPAITFIMASALRLEQVNFRRRDGLAKVVGTVASVGGATIITLYKGPPLLQDSKKIQNWTWGCIFLLGHCVSWAAWMVLQAPVLKKYPAKLTLTSFTCFFGLIQFIVIAAFVDPDINRWKIESGEELFTILYAGIVASAIVFSLQTWCIHKGGPVFVAVFQPMQTLLVALMASLILGDQLYSGGILGAICIVLGLYLVLWGKSEEKKVENQEKEKENSLTKHLLNDDDDESRDIP
;
A
#
# COMPACT_ATOMS: atom_id res chain seq x y z
N MET A 1 28.56 -6.47 -26.87
CA MET A 1 27.28 -5.76 -26.73
C MET A 1 26.42 -6.49 -25.69
N ALA A 2 26.82 -6.47 -24.42
CA ALA A 2 26.09 -7.11 -23.32
C ALA A 2 26.40 -6.37 -22.00
N ARG A 3 26.16 -5.05 -22.00
CA ARG A 3 25.93 -4.30 -20.76
C ARG A 3 24.44 -4.42 -20.45
N GLU A 4 23.97 -5.64 -20.16
CA GLU A 4 22.65 -5.78 -19.57
C GLU A 4 22.71 -5.13 -18.19
N ILE A 5 21.79 -4.19 -18.03
CA ILE A 5 21.69 -3.25 -16.93
C ILE A 5 21.28 -4.06 -15.70
N VAL A 6 22.25 -4.52 -14.92
CA VAL A 6 22.01 -5.07 -13.58
C VAL A 6 21.57 -3.91 -12.67
N VAL A 7 20.31 -3.52 -12.79
CA VAL A 7 19.66 -2.63 -11.82
C VAL A 7 19.69 -3.36 -10.47
N SER A 8 20.46 -2.85 -9.51
CA SER A 8 20.47 -3.37 -8.13
C SER A 8 19.04 -3.61 -7.62
N GLU A 9 18.79 -4.73 -6.93
CA GLU A 9 17.46 -5.09 -6.40
C GLU A 9 16.79 -3.94 -5.60
N LYS A 10 17.59 -3.14 -4.89
CA LYS A 10 17.11 -1.94 -4.19
C LYS A 10 16.52 -0.90 -5.15
N LYS A 11 17.16 -0.66 -6.29
CA LYS A 11 16.68 0.27 -7.32
C LYS A 11 15.38 -0.25 -7.96
N LYS A 12 15.28 -1.57 -8.23
CA LYS A 12 14.03 -2.18 -8.72
C LYS A 12 12.87 -1.96 -7.75
N LEU A 13 13.11 -2.18 -6.47
CA LEU A 13 12.11 -1.99 -5.42
C LEU A 13 11.63 -0.54 -5.33
N VAL A 14 12.55 0.44 -5.35
CA VAL A 14 12.20 1.86 -5.33
C VAL A 14 11.42 2.26 -6.59
N LEU A 15 11.86 1.81 -7.77
CA LEU A 15 11.16 2.12 -9.03
C LEU A 15 9.75 1.51 -9.05
N ALA A 16 9.60 0.27 -8.58
CA ALA A 16 8.29 -0.36 -8.45
C ALA A 16 7.38 0.42 -7.50
N LEU A 17 7.91 0.91 -6.37
CA LEU A 17 7.15 1.72 -5.43
C LEU A 17 6.72 3.07 -6.03
N LEU A 18 7.61 3.76 -6.74
CA LEU A 18 7.27 5.02 -7.42
C LEU A 18 6.19 4.80 -8.49
N ALA A 19 6.29 3.72 -9.28
CA ALA A 19 5.28 3.36 -10.28
C ALA A 19 3.92 3.04 -9.64
N LEU A 20 3.93 2.31 -8.52
CA LEU A 20 2.76 2.05 -7.66
C LEU A 20 2.09 3.36 -7.25
N GLN A 21 2.85 4.33 -6.73
CA GLN A 21 2.28 5.57 -6.20
C GLN A 21 1.71 6.45 -7.31
N PHE A 22 2.32 6.43 -8.49
CA PHE A 22 1.77 7.07 -9.68
C PHE A 22 0.43 6.46 -10.11
N CYS A 23 0.34 5.13 -10.15
CA CYS A 23 -0.89 4.41 -10.49
C CYS A 23 -2.00 4.68 -9.46
N PHE A 24 -1.68 4.67 -8.17
CA PHE A 24 -2.66 5.02 -7.14
C PHE A 24 -3.07 6.50 -7.20
N ALA A 25 -2.15 7.41 -7.53
CA ALA A 25 -2.51 8.80 -7.73
C ALA A 25 -3.53 8.98 -8.86
N GLY A 26 -3.34 8.29 -9.99
CA GLY A 26 -4.32 8.25 -11.07
C GLY A 26 -5.65 7.64 -10.62
N PHE A 27 -5.61 6.59 -9.79
CA PHE A 27 -6.82 5.96 -9.24
C PHE A 27 -7.64 6.93 -8.36
N HIS A 28 -7.01 7.86 -7.65
CA HIS A 28 -7.73 8.90 -6.91
C HIS A 28 -8.59 9.79 -7.81
N ILE A 29 -8.04 10.20 -8.97
CA ILE A 29 -8.76 11.02 -9.94
C ILE A 29 -9.86 10.19 -10.61
N VAL A 30 -9.54 8.99 -11.08
CA VAL A 30 -10.50 8.09 -11.73
C VAL A 30 -11.67 7.73 -10.82
N SER A 31 -11.40 7.43 -9.54
CA SER A 31 -12.47 7.13 -8.58
C SER A 31 -13.36 8.34 -8.31
N ARG A 32 -12.80 9.56 -8.35
CA ARG A 32 -13.59 10.78 -8.23
C ARG A 32 -14.51 10.98 -9.41
N VAL A 33 -14.00 10.76 -10.62
CA VAL A 33 -14.81 10.77 -11.85
C VAL A 33 -15.94 9.75 -11.75
N ALA A 34 -15.62 8.51 -11.37
CA ALA A 34 -16.61 7.44 -11.19
C ALA A 34 -17.73 7.83 -10.22
N LEU A 35 -17.38 8.45 -9.08
CA LEU A 35 -18.38 8.91 -8.10
C LEU A 35 -19.22 10.09 -8.63
N ASN A 36 -18.65 10.97 -9.44
CA ASN A 36 -19.37 12.11 -10.03
C ASN A 36 -20.39 11.68 -11.09
N ILE A 37 -20.09 10.63 -11.86
CA ILE A 37 -21.04 10.04 -12.83
C ILE A 37 -22.07 9.11 -12.15
N GLY A 38 -21.95 8.89 -10.84
CA GLY A 38 -23.00 8.24 -10.05
C GLY A 38 -22.90 6.71 -9.91
N VAL A 39 -21.72 6.11 -10.13
CA VAL A 39 -21.55 4.66 -9.95
C VAL A 39 -21.92 4.21 -8.53
N SER A 40 -22.45 3.00 -8.40
CA SER A 40 -22.66 2.41 -7.07
C SER A 40 -21.31 2.18 -6.39
N LYS A 41 -21.25 2.57 -5.11
CA LYS A 41 -20.05 2.44 -4.26
C LYS A 41 -19.77 0.98 -3.86
N VAL A 42 -20.72 0.08 -4.10
CA VAL A 42 -20.63 -1.35 -3.78
C VAL A 42 -20.44 -2.19 -5.05
N VAL A 43 -21.19 -1.88 -6.11
CA VAL A 43 -21.07 -2.57 -7.41
C VAL A 43 -19.74 -2.24 -8.11
N TYR A 44 -19.25 -1.01 -7.98
CA TYR A 44 -17.97 -0.62 -8.58
C TYR A 44 -16.78 -1.48 -8.07
N PRO A 45 -16.61 -1.71 -6.75
CA PRO A 45 -15.68 -2.71 -6.24
C PRO A 45 -15.92 -4.14 -6.76
N VAL A 46 -17.16 -4.57 -6.99
CA VAL A 46 -17.44 -5.90 -7.55
C VAL A 46 -16.79 -6.04 -8.93
N TYR A 47 -17.06 -5.11 -9.86
CA TYR A 47 -16.44 -5.14 -11.20
C TYR A 47 -14.92 -5.03 -11.14
N ARG A 48 -14.41 -4.12 -10.30
CA ARG A 48 -12.98 -3.95 -10.04
C ARG A 48 -12.32 -5.29 -9.67
N ASN A 49 -12.90 -6.05 -8.75
CA ASN A 49 -12.31 -7.31 -8.29
C ASN A 49 -12.55 -8.48 -9.27
N ILE A 50 -13.64 -8.48 -10.05
CA ILE A 50 -13.83 -9.46 -11.16
C ILE A 50 -12.70 -9.30 -12.18
N ILE A 51 -12.46 -8.08 -12.67
CA ILE A 51 -11.41 -7.80 -13.65
C ILE A 51 -10.04 -8.17 -13.10
N ALA A 52 -9.77 -7.78 -11.84
CA ALA A 52 -8.51 -8.12 -11.19
C ALA A 52 -8.30 -9.63 -11.10
N LEU A 53 -9.34 -10.38 -10.72
CA LEU A 53 -9.28 -11.84 -10.61
C LEU A 53 -9.08 -12.51 -11.97
N LEU A 54 -9.80 -12.07 -13.01
CA LEU A 54 -9.65 -12.60 -14.37
C LEU A 54 -8.24 -12.40 -14.92
N LEU A 55 -7.60 -11.28 -14.58
CA LEU A 55 -6.22 -11.03 -14.95
C LEU A 55 -5.25 -11.84 -14.09
N LEU A 56 -5.41 -11.85 -12.76
CA LEU A 56 -4.42 -12.43 -11.86
C LEU A 56 -4.46 -13.95 -11.78
N ALA A 57 -5.65 -14.56 -11.80
CA ALA A 57 -5.80 -15.99 -11.57
C ALA A 57 -5.02 -16.86 -12.59
N PRO A 58 -5.02 -16.55 -13.91
CA PRO A 58 -4.19 -17.28 -14.87
C PRO A 58 -2.70 -17.17 -14.56
N PHE A 59 -2.16 -15.98 -14.32
CA PHE A 59 -0.74 -15.82 -14.00
C PHE A 59 -0.38 -16.48 -12.68
N ALA A 60 -1.22 -16.37 -11.66
CA ALA A 60 -1.04 -17.07 -10.41
C ALA A 60 -0.95 -18.59 -10.64
N TYR A 61 -1.85 -19.16 -11.45
CA TYR A 61 -1.83 -20.59 -11.77
C TYR A 61 -0.57 -20.98 -12.53
N PHE A 62 -0.27 -20.33 -13.65
CA PHE A 62 0.82 -20.77 -14.52
C PHE A 62 2.22 -20.47 -13.95
N LEU A 63 2.41 -19.33 -13.30
CA LEU A 63 3.71 -18.90 -12.80
C LEU A 63 4.05 -19.51 -11.44
N GLU A 64 3.07 -19.70 -10.55
CA GLU A 64 3.34 -20.10 -9.16
C GLU A 64 2.92 -21.54 -8.85
N LYS A 65 2.43 -22.34 -9.81
CA LYS A 65 1.98 -23.73 -9.53
C LYS A 65 2.97 -24.59 -8.75
N LYS A 66 4.28 -24.40 -8.97
CA LYS A 66 5.35 -25.16 -8.30
C LYS A 66 5.77 -24.57 -6.95
N GLU A 67 5.42 -23.32 -6.67
CA GLU A 67 5.83 -22.57 -5.47
C GLU A 67 4.77 -22.60 -4.37
N ARG A 68 3.61 -23.20 -4.62
CA ARG A 68 2.46 -23.20 -3.70
C ARG A 68 2.59 -24.29 -2.62
N PRO A 69 2.65 -23.91 -1.34
CA PRO A 69 2.38 -24.85 -0.26
C PRO A 69 0.94 -25.39 -0.35
N PRO A 70 0.64 -26.52 0.31
CA PRO A 70 -0.73 -27.01 0.41
C PRO A 70 -1.64 -25.99 1.12
N LEU A 71 -2.83 -25.76 0.56
CA LEU A 71 -3.82 -24.89 1.17
C LEU A 71 -4.45 -25.59 2.38
N THR A 72 -4.26 -25.01 3.55
CA THR A 72 -4.94 -25.43 4.78
C THR A 72 -6.14 -24.53 5.06
N PHE A 73 -7.11 -25.02 5.83
CA PHE A 73 -8.24 -24.21 6.25
C PHE A 73 -7.81 -22.93 6.99
N SER A 74 -6.78 -23.02 7.83
CA SER A 74 -6.22 -21.85 8.51
C SER A 74 -5.69 -20.78 7.55
N LEU A 75 -5.04 -21.19 6.45
CA LEU A 75 -4.59 -20.25 5.41
C LEU A 75 -5.77 -19.61 4.68
N LEU A 76 -6.81 -20.38 4.36
CA LEU A 76 -8.02 -19.83 3.74
C LEU A 76 -8.71 -18.79 4.63
N VAL A 77 -8.79 -19.03 5.94
CA VAL A 77 -9.31 -18.04 6.89
C VAL A 77 -8.42 -16.78 6.91
N GLN A 78 -7.09 -16.93 6.91
CA GLN A 78 -6.18 -15.79 6.82
C GLN A 78 -6.37 -15.00 5.52
N PHE A 79 -6.56 -15.67 4.37
CA PHE A 79 -6.81 -15.02 3.08
C PHE A 79 -8.16 -14.29 3.08
N PHE A 80 -9.19 -14.88 3.68
CA PHE A 80 -10.49 -14.25 3.83
C PHE A 80 -10.43 -12.98 4.71
N LEU A 81 -9.70 -13.03 5.82
CA LEU A 81 -9.50 -11.86 6.69
C LEU A 81 -8.65 -10.79 6.02
N LEU A 82 -7.61 -11.18 5.27
CA LEU A 82 -6.84 -10.24 4.46
C LEU A 82 -7.70 -9.58 3.38
N ALA A 83 -8.63 -10.31 2.77
CA ALA A 83 -9.58 -9.76 1.82
C ALA A 83 -10.56 -8.79 2.49
N LEU A 84 -11.04 -9.12 3.69
CA LEU A 84 -11.92 -8.25 4.47
C LEU A 84 -11.23 -6.90 4.73
N LEU A 85 -9.97 -6.92 5.13
CA LEU A 85 -9.21 -5.71 5.41
C LEU A 85 -8.79 -4.99 4.13
N GLY A 86 -8.14 -5.69 3.20
CA GLY A 86 -7.46 -5.12 2.03
C GLY A 86 -8.34 -4.82 0.83
N ILE A 87 -9.50 -5.47 0.74
CA ILE A 87 -10.47 -5.28 -0.35
C ILE A 87 -11.73 -4.65 0.20
N THR A 88 -12.46 -5.35 1.07
CA THR A 88 -13.82 -4.94 1.44
C THR A 88 -13.84 -3.65 2.28
N ALA A 89 -13.19 -3.65 3.44
CA ALA A 89 -13.08 -2.47 4.29
C ALA A 89 -12.29 -1.37 3.57
N ASN A 90 -11.11 -1.69 3.03
CA ASN A 90 -10.25 -0.71 2.37
C ASN A 90 -10.92 -0.01 1.19
N GLN A 91 -11.49 -0.74 0.21
CA GLN A 91 -12.11 -0.13 -0.96
C GLN A 91 -13.45 0.52 -0.63
N GLY A 92 -14.26 -0.11 0.24
CA GLY A 92 -15.57 0.42 0.63
C GLY A 92 -15.44 1.74 1.40
N PHE A 93 -14.59 1.76 2.43
CA PHE A 93 -14.29 2.98 3.18
C PHE A 93 -13.62 4.05 2.33
N TYR A 94 -12.76 3.67 1.38
CA TYR A 94 -12.19 4.63 0.45
C TYR A 94 -13.25 5.33 -0.41
N LEU A 95 -14.16 4.57 -1.04
CA LEU A 95 -15.20 5.13 -1.90
C LEU A 95 -16.21 5.98 -1.12
N LEU A 96 -16.62 5.51 0.07
CA LEU A 96 -17.49 6.29 0.96
C LEU A 96 -16.80 7.56 1.45
N GLY A 97 -15.53 7.46 1.85
CA GLY A 97 -14.72 8.59 2.28
C GLY A 97 -14.53 9.62 1.17
N LEU A 98 -14.17 9.16 -0.03
CA LEU A 98 -14.00 10.00 -1.21
C LEU A 98 -15.32 10.62 -1.67
N TYR A 99 -16.47 9.97 -1.45
CA TYR A 99 -17.77 10.55 -1.75
C TYR A 99 -18.06 11.81 -0.91
N TYR A 100 -17.67 11.82 0.38
CA TYR A 100 -17.86 12.95 1.28
C TYR A 100 -16.69 13.95 1.32
N ALA A 101 -15.55 13.61 0.71
CA ALA A 101 -14.33 14.41 0.74
C ALA A 101 -13.75 14.66 -0.66
N SER A 102 -12.58 15.31 -0.76
CA SER A 102 -11.86 15.50 -2.03
C SER A 102 -10.75 14.46 -2.24
N PRO A 103 -10.29 14.21 -3.48
CA PRO A 103 -9.17 13.32 -3.75
C PRO A 103 -7.90 13.72 -3.01
N THR A 104 -7.63 15.03 -2.93
CA THR A 104 -6.50 15.62 -2.20
C THR A 104 -6.61 15.43 -0.70
N PHE A 105 -7.82 15.56 -0.13
CA PHE A 105 -8.04 15.29 1.28
C PHE A 105 -7.92 13.79 1.61
N ALA A 106 -8.42 12.92 0.73
CA ALA A 106 -8.27 11.48 0.89
C ALA A 106 -6.80 11.06 0.85
N SER A 107 -6.01 11.54 -0.11
CA SER A 107 -4.58 11.25 -0.17
C SER A 107 -3.82 11.86 1.02
N ALA A 108 -4.20 13.06 1.46
CA ALA A 108 -3.70 13.66 2.68
C ALA A 108 -3.85 12.77 3.91
N MET A 109 -5.05 12.24 4.15
CA MET A 109 -5.31 11.35 5.28
C MET A 109 -4.48 10.06 5.21
N GLN A 110 -4.26 9.53 4.02
CA GLN A 110 -3.43 8.33 3.82
C GLN A 110 -1.99 8.54 4.27
N ASN A 111 -1.49 9.76 4.45
CA ASN A 111 -0.15 9.97 5.00
C ASN A 111 0.00 9.55 6.47
N SER A 112 -1.10 9.25 7.15
CA SER A 112 -1.10 8.57 8.45
C SER A 112 -0.79 7.07 8.36
N VAL A 113 -0.97 6.44 7.19
CA VAL A 113 -0.75 5.00 6.95
C VAL A 113 0.66 4.55 7.35
N PRO A 114 1.78 5.24 7.00
CA PRO A 114 3.10 4.88 7.50
C PRO A 114 3.18 4.78 9.03
N ALA A 115 2.62 5.75 9.75
CA ALA A 115 2.63 5.77 11.21
C ALA A 115 1.80 4.64 11.81
N ILE A 116 0.58 4.42 11.29
CA ILE A 116 -0.29 3.31 11.72
C ILE A 116 0.40 1.96 11.44
N THR A 117 0.98 1.80 10.24
CA THR A 117 1.71 0.60 9.81
C THR A 117 2.87 0.32 10.76
N PHE A 118 3.64 1.34 11.12
CA PHE A 118 4.78 1.21 12.03
C PHE A 118 4.35 0.77 13.43
N ILE A 119 3.30 1.39 14.00
CA ILE A 119 2.74 1.01 15.30
C ILE A 119 2.29 -0.45 15.28
N MET A 120 1.52 -0.84 14.26
CA MET A 120 1.03 -2.22 14.11
C MET A 120 2.16 -3.23 13.91
N ALA A 121 3.14 -2.93 13.04
CA ALA A 121 4.28 -3.80 12.79
C ALA A 121 5.15 -3.99 14.05
N SER A 122 5.32 -2.92 14.83
CA SER A 122 6.03 -2.97 16.12
C SER A 122 5.28 -3.82 17.14
N ALA A 123 3.95 -3.65 17.26
CA ALA A 123 3.11 -4.44 18.17
C ALA A 123 3.14 -5.95 17.82
N LEU A 124 3.21 -6.28 16.53
CA LEU A 124 3.33 -7.67 16.04
C LEU A 124 4.77 -8.19 16.00
N ARG A 125 5.75 -7.41 16.49
CA ARG A 125 7.18 -7.74 16.48
C ARG A 125 7.72 -8.07 15.08
N LEU A 126 7.12 -7.49 14.05
CA LEU A 126 7.59 -7.59 12.67
C LEU A 126 8.73 -6.60 12.37
N GLU A 127 8.84 -5.54 13.18
CA GLU A 127 9.91 -4.56 13.14
C GLU A 127 10.47 -4.39 14.56
N GLN A 128 11.78 -4.52 14.75
CA GLN A 128 12.43 -4.26 16.04
C GLN A 128 12.84 -2.80 16.12
N VAL A 129 12.08 -1.99 16.84
CA VAL A 129 12.37 -0.56 16.98
C VAL A 129 13.29 -0.34 18.17
N ASN A 130 14.59 -0.25 17.90
CA ASN A 130 15.54 0.19 18.90
C ASN A 130 15.67 1.72 18.83
N PHE A 131 14.88 2.44 19.62
CA PHE A 131 14.92 3.92 19.71
C PHE A 131 16.28 4.47 20.15
N ARG A 132 17.15 3.64 20.73
CA ARG A 132 18.52 3.99 21.12
C ARG A 132 19.50 3.96 19.94
N ARG A 133 19.17 3.27 18.84
CA ARG A 133 20.02 3.18 17.65
C ARG A 133 19.68 4.28 16.64
N ARG A 134 20.72 4.80 15.96
CA ARG A 134 20.59 5.89 14.97
C ARG A 134 19.66 5.54 13.80
N ASP A 135 19.64 4.26 13.39
CA ASP A 135 18.75 3.76 12.33
C ASP A 135 17.26 3.78 12.75
N GLY A 136 16.94 3.37 13.98
CA GLY A 136 15.58 3.44 14.54
C GLY A 136 15.08 4.88 14.69
N LEU A 137 15.92 5.78 15.20
CA LEU A 137 15.59 7.21 15.33
C LEU A 137 15.32 7.87 13.96
N ALA A 138 16.14 7.57 12.95
CA ALA A 138 15.96 8.11 11.60
C ALA A 138 14.63 7.68 10.96
N LYS A 139 14.20 6.42 11.15
CA LYS A 139 12.90 5.91 10.67
C LYS A 139 11.72 6.66 11.31
N VAL A 140 11.77 6.87 12.63
CA VAL A 140 10.71 7.56 13.38
C VAL A 140 10.63 9.04 12.98
N VAL A 141 11.75 9.75 13.00
CA VAL A 141 11.82 11.17 12.62
C VAL A 141 11.42 11.36 11.16
N GLY A 142 11.89 10.50 10.25
CA GLY A 142 11.49 10.54 8.84
C GLY A 142 9.99 10.32 8.63
N THR A 143 9.39 9.40 9.38
CA THR A 143 7.93 9.16 9.36
C THR A 143 7.17 10.40 9.85
N VAL A 144 7.57 10.97 10.99
CA VAL A 144 6.95 12.19 11.56
C VAL A 144 7.08 13.37 10.58
N ALA A 145 8.25 13.56 9.97
CA ALA A 145 8.47 14.62 8.98
C ALA A 145 7.61 14.43 7.72
N SER A 146 7.43 13.19 7.26
CA SER A 146 6.61 12.90 6.08
C SER A 146 5.11 13.08 6.34
N VAL A 147 4.62 12.61 7.49
CA VAL A 147 3.24 12.83 7.98
C VAL A 147 2.98 14.33 8.21
N GLY A 148 3.96 15.03 8.80
CA GLY A 148 3.90 16.47 9.02
C GLY A 148 3.86 17.26 7.71
N GLY A 149 4.72 16.91 6.74
CA GLY A 149 4.73 17.52 5.40
C GLY A 149 3.39 17.37 4.69
N ALA A 150 2.82 16.16 4.72
CA ALA A 150 1.46 15.90 4.25
C ALA A 150 0.39 16.73 4.96
N THR A 151 0.48 16.85 6.29
CA THR A 151 -0.44 17.66 7.09
C THR A 151 -0.36 19.13 6.69
N ILE A 152 0.84 19.65 6.41
CA ILE A 152 1.05 21.01 5.89
C ILE A 152 0.39 21.18 4.51
N ILE A 153 0.55 20.23 3.57
CA ILE A 153 -0.15 20.29 2.26
C ILE A 153 -1.67 20.45 2.44
N THR A 154 -2.21 19.84 3.50
CA THR A 154 -3.65 19.71 3.74
C THR A 154 -4.24 20.87 4.52
N LEU A 155 -3.60 21.26 5.62
CA LEU A 155 -4.09 22.26 6.57
C LEU A 155 -3.54 23.65 6.27
N TYR A 156 -2.42 23.77 5.57
CA TYR A 156 -1.86 25.05 5.17
C TYR A 156 -2.51 25.56 3.88
N LYS A 157 -3.84 25.70 3.96
CA LYS A 157 -4.70 26.45 3.04
C LYS A 157 -5.77 27.14 3.88
N GLY A 158 -5.81 28.48 3.82
CA GLY A 158 -6.88 29.30 4.39
C GLY A 158 -8.25 29.07 3.71
N PRO A 159 -9.30 29.81 4.10
CA PRO A 159 -10.67 29.58 3.61
C PRO A 159 -10.80 29.82 2.09
N PRO A 160 -11.68 29.07 1.40
CA PRO A 160 -11.83 29.14 -0.05
C PRO A 160 -12.47 30.47 -0.48
N LEU A 161 -11.89 31.15 -1.49
CA LEU A 161 -12.45 32.40 -2.04
C LEU A 161 -13.22 32.25 -3.35
N LEU A 162 -13.29 31.05 -3.94
CA LEU A 162 -14.17 30.76 -5.08
C LEU A 162 -14.55 29.27 -5.07
N GLN A 163 -15.68 28.91 -4.47
CA GLN A 163 -16.76 28.18 -5.15
C GLN A 163 -17.93 27.90 -4.20
N ASP A 164 -19.11 27.96 -4.81
CA ASP A 164 -20.44 27.86 -4.27
C ASP A 164 -20.59 26.73 -3.24
N SER A 165 -20.86 27.12 -2.00
CA SER A 165 -20.99 26.22 -0.87
C SER A 165 -22.35 25.51 -0.94
N LYS A 166 -22.47 24.50 -1.80
CA LYS A 166 -23.33 23.37 -1.45
C LYS A 166 -22.73 22.77 -0.19
N LYS A 167 -23.27 23.18 0.96
CA LYS A 167 -23.02 22.62 2.30
C LYS A 167 -22.67 21.14 2.15
N ILE A 168 -21.40 20.78 2.37
CA ILE A 168 -20.98 19.38 2.45
C ILE A 168 -21.63 18.84 3.72
N GLN A 169 -22.88 18.42 3.61
CA GLN A 169 -23.55 17.65 4.63
C GLN A 169 -22.69 16.41 4.84
N ASN A 170 -22.27 16.16 6.09
CA ASN A 170 -21.56 14.95 6.51
C ASN A 170 -20.03 14.87 6.27
N TRP A 171 -19.30 16.00 6.29
CA TRP A 171 -17.81 15.98 6.29
C TRP A 171 -17.19 15.05 7.34
N THR A 172 -17.78 14.98 8.55
CA THR A 172 -17.35 14.07 9.62
C THR A 172 -17.36 12.60 9.17
N TRP A 173 -18.36 12.19 8.38
CA TRP A 173 -18.41 10.83 7.84
C TRP A 173 -17.30 10.58 6.82
N GLY A 174 -16.94 11.59 6.01
CA GLY A 174 -15.75 11.54 5.16
C GLY A 174 -14.48 11.23 5.94
N CYS A 175 -14.24 11.94 7.06
CA CYS A 175 -13.11 11.68 7.94
C CYS A 175 -13.14 10.27 8.56
N ILE A 176 -14.30 9.83 9.08
CA ILE A 176 -14.44 8.51 9.71
C ILE A 176 -14.14 7.40 8.70
N PHE A 177 -14.72 7.46 7.51
CA PHE A 177 -14.48 6.45 6.48
C PHE A 177 -13.03 6.49 5.99
N LEU A 178 -12.45 7.66 5.74
CA LEU A 178 -11.06 7.75 5.32
C LEU A 178 -10.08 7.25 6.41
N LEU A 179 -10.40 7.45 7.70
CA LEU A 179 -9.62 6.87 8.78
C LEU A 179 -9.74 5.34 8.79
N GLY A 180 -10.95 4.80 8.65
CA GLY A 180 -11.20 3.36 8.49
C GLY A 180 -10.42 2.77 7.31
N HIS A 181 -10.40 3.48 6.18
CA HIS A 181 -9.57 3.15 5.02
C HIS A 181 -8.08 3.09 5.39
N CYS A 182 -7.52 4.12 6.04
CA CYS A 182 -6.11 4.13 6.44
C CYS A 182 -5.74 2.97 7.38
N VAL A 183 -6.59 2.70 8.38
CA VAL A 183 -6.39 1.60 9.32
C VAL A 183 -6.47 0.24 8.62
N SER A 184 -7.49 0.03 7.78
CA SER A 184 -7.66 -1.22 7.04
C SER A 184 -6.51 -1.48 6.05
N TRP A 185 -6.00 -0.44 5.39
CA TRP A 185 -4.86 -0.55 4.48
C TRP A 185 -3.56 -0.86 5.23
N ALA A 186 -3.28 -0.16 6.34
CA ALA A 186 -2.14 -0.47 7.20
C ALA A 186 -2.21 -1.92 7.73
N ALA A 187 -3.39 -2.33 8.24
CA ALA A 187 -3.62 -3.68 8.72
C ALA A 187 -3.40 -4.73 7.64
N TRP A 188 -3.91 -4.48 6.43
CA TRP A 188 -3.71 -5.36 5.29
C TRP A 188 -2.22 -5.53 4.98
N MET A 189 -1.44 -4.43 4.86
CA MET A 189 -0.01 -4.52 4.58
C MET A 189 0.75 -5.29 5.67
N VAL A 190 0.49 -4.98 6.94
CA VAL A 190 1.20 -5.57 8.08
C VAL A 190 0.87 -7.06 8.24
N LEU A 191 -0.41 -7.43 8.19
CA LEU A 191 -0.84 -8.82 8.35
C LEU A 191 -0.53 -9.67 7.12
N GLN A 192 -0.36 -9.06 5.95
CA GLN A 192 0.04 -9.77 4.74
C GLN A 192 1.49 -10.29 4.83
N ALA A 193 2.38 -9.59 5.54
CA ALA A 193 3.78 -10.00 5.69
C ALA A 193 3.97 -11.40 6.33
N PRO A 194 3.39 -11.74 7.50
CA PRO A 194 3.50 -13.08 8.06
C PRO A 194 2.79 -14.15 7.22
N VAL A 195 1.71 -13.81 6.52
CA VAL A 195 1.04 -14.74 5.60
C VAL A 195 1.93 -15.08 4.42
N LEU A 196 2.62 -14.10 3.83
CA LEU A 196 3.61 -14.31 2.76
C LEU A 196 4.83 -15.13 3.20
N LYS A 197 5.15 -15.17 4.50
CA LYS A 197 6.18 -16.09 5.03
C LYS A 197 5.69 -17.54 5.03
N LYS A 198 4.40 -17.77 5.33
CA LYS A 198 3.79 -19.11 5.32
C LYS A 198 3.41 -19.58 3.91
N TYR A 199 3.07 -18.65 3.02
CA TYR A 199 2.59 -18.91 1.67
C TYR A 199 3.27 -17.95 0.68
N PRO A 200 4.47 -18.28 0.16
CA PRO A 200 5.32 -17.36 -0.61
C PRO A 200 4.89 -17.09 -2.06
N ALA A 201 3.75 -17.65 -2.48
CA ALA A 201 3.11 -17.45 -3.78
C ALA A 201 2.29 -16.14 -3.78
N LYS A 202 2.89 -15.06 -4.29
CA LYS A 202 2.45 -13.66 -4.19
C LYS A 202 1.22 -13.38 -5.05
N LEU A 203 1.23 -13.82 -6.30
CA LEU A 203 0.12 -13.65 -7.23
C LEU A 203 -1.08 -14.49 -6.78
N THR A 204 -0.83 -15.67 -6.25
CA THR A 204 -1.84 -16.57 -5.71
C THR A 204 -2.50 -15.95 -4.48
N LEU A 205 -1.71 -15.43 -3.53
CA LEU A 205 -2.25 -14.69 -2.38
C LEU A 205 -3.10 -13.49 -2.82
N THR A 206 -2.61 -12.70 -3.77
CA THR A 206 -3.33 -11.54 -4.31
C THR A 206 -4.65 -11.96 -4.98
N SER A 207 -4.62 -13.06 -5.75
CA SER A 207 -5.81 -13.63 -6.41
C SER A 207 -6.85 -14.11 -5.40
N PHE A 208 -6.44 -14.84 -4.36
CA PHE A 208 -7.36 -15.26 -3.29
C PHE A 208 -7.93 -14.08 -2.53
N THR A 209 -7.12 -13.04 -2.29
CA THR A 209 -7.58 -11.81 -1.65
C THR A 209 -8.65 -11.12 -2.51
N CYS A 210 -8.45 -11.02 -3.83
CA CYS A 210 -9.47 -10.49 -4.76
C CYS A 210 -10.72 -11.39 -4.83
N PHE A 211 -10.55 -12.72 -4.81
CA PHE A 211 -11.65 -13.69 -4.84
C PHE A 211 -12.54 -13.60 -3.60
N PHE A 212 -11.95 -13.63 -2.40
CA PHE A 212 -12.74 -13.50 -1.17
C PHE A 212 -13.34 -12.10 -1.03
N GLY A 213 -12.62 -11.06 -1.46
CA GLY A 213 -13.13 -9.69 -1.46
C GLY A 213 -14.31 -9.51 -2.42
N LEU A 214 -14.26 -10.16 -3.59
CA LEU A 214 -15.37 -10.23 -4.53
C LEU A 214 -16.60 -10.88 -3.88
N ILE A 215 -16.44 -12.03 -3.22
CA ILE A 215 -17.56 -12.69 -2.51
C ILE A 215 -18.14 -11.76 -1.45
N GLN A 216 -17.29 -11.15 -0.62
CA GLN A 216 -17.72 -10.22 0.43
C GLN A 216 -18.49 -9.03 -0.15
N PHE A 217 -18.03 -8.42 -1.24
CA PHE A 217 -18.74 -7.33 -1.90
C PHE A 217 -20.03 -7.76 -2.59
N ILE A 218 -20.10 -8.96 -3.19
CA ILE A 218 -21.35 -9.50 -3.74
C ILE A 218 -22.38 -9.67 -2.63
N VAL A 219 -21.97 -10.22 -1.48
CA VAL A 219 -22.85 -10.35 -0.31
C VAL A 219 -23.35 -8.99 0.14
N ILE A 220 -22.47 -7.99 0.29
CA ILE A 220 -22.87 -6.63 0.65
C ILE A 220 -23.81 -6.02 -0.39
N ALA A 221 -23.51 -6.19 -1.69
CA ALA A 221 -24.32 -5.67 -2.78
C ALA A 221 -25.74 -6.26 -2.78
N ALA A 222 -25.88 -7.54 -2.46
CA ALA A 222 -27.19 -8.19 -2.35
C ALA A 222 -28.10 -7.54 -1.29
N PHE A 223 -27.53 -6.93 -0.24
CA PHE A 223 -28.29 -6.22 0.79
C PHE A 223 -28.40 -4.71 0.55
N VAL A 224 -27.37 -4.07 -0.03
CA VAL A 224 -27.27 -2.61 -0.14
C VAL A 224 -27.77 -2.09 -1.49
N ASP A 225 -27.49 -2.80 -2.58
CA ASP A 225 -27.87 -2.43 -3.95
C ASP A 225 -28.57 -3.62 -4.65
N PRO A 226 -29.76 -4.04 -4.16
CA PRO A 226 -30.50 -5.17 -4.75
C PRO A 226 -31.09 -4.85 -6.13
N ASP A 227 -31.18 -3.57 -6.50
CA ASP A 227 -31.68 -3.14 -7.81
C ASP A 227 -30.66 -3.46 -8.92
N ILE A 228 -31.04 -4.38 -9.81
CA ILE A 228 -30.22 -4.82 -10.94
C ILE A 228 -29.87 -3.69 -11.91
N ASN A 229 -30.65 -2.60 -11.94
CA ASN A 229 -30.34 -1.45 -12.79
C ASN A 229 -29.04 -0.76 -12.37
N ARG A 230 -28.66 -0.81 -11.09
CA ARG A 230 -27.37 -0.29 -10.59
C ARG A 230 -26.15 -1.07 -11.09
N TRP A 231 -26.38 -2.23 -11.72
CA TRP A 231 -25.35 -3.09 -12.32
C TRP A 231 -25.23 -2.88 -13.84
N LYS A 232 -26.05 -2.02 -14.43
CA LYS A 232 -25.90 -1.69 -15.85
C LYS A 232 -24.78 -0.66 -15.98
N ILE A 233 -23.83 -0.93 -16.86
CA ILE A 233 -22.82 0.04 -17.25
C ILE A 233 -23.47 0.95 -18.31
N GLU A 234 -23.63 2.22 -17.99
CA GLU A 234 -24.43 3.16 -18.77
C GLU A 234 -23.59 3.98 -19.77
N SER A 235 -22.27 4.06 -19.56
CA SER A 235 -21.40 4.90 -20.39
C SER A 235 -19.99 4.32 -20.62
N GLY A 236 -19.34 4.78 -21.68
CA GLY A 236 -17.94 4.46 -21.95
C GLY A 236 -16.98 5.04 -20.91
N GLU A 237 -17.34 6.18 -20.30
CA GLU A 237 -16.60 6.78 -19.19
C GLU A 237 -16.65 5.88 -17.95
N GLU A 238 -17.84 5.39 -17.59
CA GLU A 238 -18.01 4.42 -16.50
C GLU A 238 -17.15 3.18 -16.74
N LEU A 239 -17.22 2.59 -17.94
CA LEU A 239 -16.41 1.44 -18.32
C LEU A 239 -14.90 1.73 -18.16
N PHE A 240 -14.43 2.89 -18.61
CA PHE A 240 -13.03 3.29 -18.43
C PHE A 240 -12.64 3.32 -16.95
N THR A 241 -13.47 3.92 -16.08
CA THR A 241 -13.16 4.00 -14.66
C THR A 241 -13.09 2.62 -14.00
N ILE A 242 -13.97 1.70 -14.40
CA ILE A 242 -14.00 0.31 -13.94
C ILE A 242 -12.75 -0.45 -14.40
N LEU A 243 -12.38 -0.31 -15.68
CA LEU A 243 -11.18 -0.95 -16.25
C LEU A 243 -9.90 -0.45 -15.58
N TYR A 244 -9.74 0.86 -15.39
CA TYR A 244 -8.58 1.39 -14.70
C TYR A 244 -8.49 0.86 -13.26
N ALA A 245 -9.62 0.80 -12.55
CA ALA A 245 -9.66 0.27 -11.19
C ALA A 245 -9.26 -1.20 -11.10
N GLY A 246 -9.81 -2.03 -11.99
CA GLY A 246 -9.55 -3.47 -12.01
C GLY A 246 -8.15 -3.83 -12.51
N ILE A 247 -7.75 -3.27 -13.65
CA ILE A 247 -6.48 -3.59 -14.31
C ILE A 247 -5.31 -2.92 -13.58
N VAL A 248 -5.35 -1.60 -13.46
CA VAL A 248 -4.22 -0.82 -12.95
C VAL A 248 -4.21 -0.87 -11.44
N ALA A 249 -5.24 -0.34 -10.79
CA ALA A 249 -5.23 -0.14 -9.34
C ALA A 249 -5.35 -1.43 -8.52
N SER A 250 -5.80 -2.54 -9.12
CA SER A 250 -5.94 -3.83 -8.43
C SER A 250 -4.97 -4.86 -8.96
N ALA A 251 -5.09 -5.31 -10.21
CA ALA A 251 -4.26 -6.40 -10.71
C ALA A 251 -2.75 -6.03 -10.67
N ILE A 252 -2.37 -4.93 -11.31
CA ILE A 252 -0.97 -4.51 -11.38
C ILE A 252 -0.50 -4.03 -10.01
N VAL A 253 -1.19 -3.04 -9.42
CA VAL A 253 -0.71 -2.38 -8.22
C VAL A 253 -0.72 -3.31 -7.01
N PHE A 254 -1.76 -4.11 -6.76
CA PHE A 254 -1.75 -5.02 -5.60
C PHE A 254 -0.71 -6.14 -5.74
N SER A 255 -0.44 -6.61 -6.95
CA SER A 255 0.63 -7.59 -7.19
C SER A 255 2.01 -6.99 -6.92
N LEU A 256 2.27 -5.78 -7.43
CA LEU A 256 3.50 -5.04 -7.16
C LEU A 256 3.65 -4.69 -5.68
N GLN A 257 2.58 -4.24 -5.02
CA GLN A 257 2.56 -3.96 -3.58
C GLN A 257 2.90 -5.23 -2.80
N THR A 258 2.28 -6.36 -3.13
CA THR A 258 2.54 -7.66 -2.48
C THR A 258 3.98 -8.10 -2.65
N TRP A 259 4.53 -7.94 -3.85
CA TRP A 259 5.95 -8.19 -4.10
C TRP A 259 6.86 -7.25 -3.30
N CYS A 260 6.53 -5.96 -3.25
CA CYS A 260 7.27 -4.97 -2.48
C CYS A 260 7.23 -5.25 -0.98
N ILE A 261 6.09 -5.70 -0.42
CA ILE A 261 5.96 -6.09 0.98
C ILE A 261 6.81 -7.34 1.26
N HIS A 262 6.78 -8.33 0.36
CA HIS A 262 7.57 -9.54 0.52
C HIS A 262 9.09 -9.24 0.53
N LYS A 263 9.56 -8.33 -0.33
CA LYS A 263 10.99 -7.97 -0.45
C LYS A 263 11.45 -6.89 0.52
N GLY A 264 10.59 -5.93 0.81
CA GLY A 264 10.90 -4.71 1.54
C GLY A 264 10.30 -4.66 2.94
N GLY A 265 9.30 -5.46 3.26
CA GLY A 265 8.53 -5.33 4.49
C GLY A 265 7.45 -4.23 4.42
N PRO A 266 6.42 -4.31 5.27
CA PRO A 266 5.22 -3.46 5.18
C PRO A 266 5.51 -1.98 5.50
N VAL A 267 6.33 -1.69 6.51
CA VAL A 267 6.68 -0.30 6.89
C VAL A 267 7.39 0.41 5.74
N PHE A 268 8.29 -0.28 5.05
CA PHE A 268 9.01 0.30 3.93
C PHE A 268 8.11 0.67 2.75
N VAL A 269 7.11 -0.17 2.44
CA VAL A 269 6.12 0.14 1.41
C VAL A 269 5.27 1.33 1.83
N ALA A 270 4.76 1.31 3.06
CA ALA A 270 3.88 2.34 3.58
C ALA A 270 4.51 3.73 3.57
N VAL A 271 5.82 3.83 3.84
CA VAL A 271 6.52 5.12 3.87
C VAL A 271 6.48 5.86 2.53
N PHE A 272 6.27 5.19 1.38
CA PHE A 272 6.12 5.87 0.09
C PHE A 272 4.77 6.58 -0.09
N GLN A 273 3.82 6.43 0.83
CA GLN A 273 2.49 7.04 0.73
C GLN A 273 2.49 8.55 0.48
N PRO A 274 3.38 9.35 1.09
CA PRO A 274 3.38 10.79 0.87
C PRO A 274 3.81 11.20 -0.55
N MET A 275 4.53 10.34 -1.27
CA MET A 275 4.75 10.53 -2.71
C MET A 275 3.43 10.48 -3.50
N GLN A 276 2.50 9.60 -3.12
CA GLN A 276 1.17 9.52 -3.72
C GLN A 276 0.43 10.85 -3.57
N THR A 277 0.47 11.46 -2.37
CA THR A 277 -0.19 12.73 -2.08
C THR A 277 0.31 13.85 -2.98
N LEU A 278 1.62 13.94 -3.18
CA LEU A 278 2.21 14.90 -4.11
C LEU A 278 1.70 14.68 -5.55
N LEU A 279 1.71 13.44 -6.02
CA LEU A 279 1.25 13.11 -7.38
C LEU A 279 -0.25 13.36 -7.55
N VAL A 280 -1.08 13.08 -6.54
CA VAL A 280 -2.51 13.39 -6.53
C VAL A 280 -2.73 14.90 -6.61
N ALA A 281 -2.00 15.69 -5.82
CA ALA A 281 -2.13 17.15 -5.86
C ALA A 281 -1.79 17.70 -7.25
N LEU A 282 -0.71 17.21 -7.88
CA LEU A 282 -0.32 17.60 -9.24
C LEU A 282 -1.39 17.18 -10.27
N MET A 283 -1.81 15.91 -10.27
CA MET A 283 -2.81 15.40 -11.21
C MET A 283 -4.17 16.08 -11.03
N ALA A 284 -4.63 16.30 -9.80
CA ALA A 284 -5.87 17.01 -9.52
C ALA A 284 -5.80 18.44 -10.04
N SER A 285 -4.66 19.11 -9.89
CA SER A 285 -4.52 20.47 -10.41
C SER A 285 -4.55 20.54 -11.94
N LEU A 286 -3.88 19.60 -12.61
CA LEU A 286 -3.79 19.57 -14.07
C LEU A 286 -5.08 19.07 -14.74
N ILE A 287 -5.77 18.12 -14.13
CA ILE A 287 -6.90 17.41 -14.75
C ILE A 287 -8.26 17.95 -14.26
N LEU A 288 -8.38 18.22 -12.95
CA LEU A 288 -9.63 18.68 -12.33
C LEU A 288 -9.68 20.21 -12.20
N GLY A 289 -8.57 20.91 -12.47
CA GLY A 289 -8.46 22.36 -12.32
C GLY A 289 -8.31 22.83 -10.87
N ASP A 290 -7.96 21.93 -9.95
CA ASP A 290 -7.75 22.29 -8.54
C ASP A 290 -6.56 23.24 -8.39
N GLN A 291 -6.71 24.32 -7.61
CA GLN A 291 -5.60 25.23 -7.38
C GLN A 291 -4.51 24.58 -6.50
N LEU A 292 -3.24 24.68 -6.91
CA LEU A 292 -2.08 24.37 -6.07
C LEU A 292 -1.76 25.60 -5.21
N TYR A 293 -1.65 25.41 -3.90
CA TYR A 293 -1.42 26.52 -2.96
C TYR A 293 0.02 26.46 -2.46
N SER A 294 0.53 27.57 -1.92
CA SER A 294 1.91 27.73 -1.43
C SER A 294 2.32 26.68 -0.38
N GLY A 295 1.38 26.19 0.45
CA GLY A 295 1.62 25.07 1.38
C GLY A 295 2.01 23.76 0.70
N GLY A 296 1.68 23.58 -0.58
CA GLY A 296 2.06 22.42 -1.38
C GLY A 296 3.57 22.29 -1.60
N ILE A 297 4.29 23.39 -1.78
CA ILE A 297 5.75 23.39 -2.03
C ILE A 297 6.50 23.00 -0.75
N LEU A 298 6.18 23.66 0.37
CA LEU A 298 6.78 23.37 1.68
C LEU A 298 6.48 21.92 2.11
N GLY A 299 5.23 21.49 1.96
CA GLY A 299 4.84 20.12 2.29
C GLY A 299 5.52 19.08 1.40
N ALA A 300 5.71 19.35 0.10
CA ALA A 300 6.45 18.47 -0.81
C ALA A 300 7.93 18.32 -0.40
N ILE A 301 8.59 19.41 -0.02
CA ILE A 301 9.97 19.38 0.49
C ILE A 301 10.05 18.52 1.76
N CYS A 302 9.14 18.72 2.72
CA CYS A 302 9.09 17.92 3.94
C CYS A 302 8.86 16.43 3.65
N ILE A 303 7.99 16.09 2.69
CA ILE A 303 7.76 14.71 2.25
C ILE A 303 9.03 14.08 1.69
N VAL A 304 9.72 14.76 0.76
CA VAL A 304 10.95 14.25 0.14
C VAL A 304 12.06 14.04 1.18
N LEU A 305 12.23 14.99 2.11
CA LEU A 305 13.21 14.87 3.20
C LEU A 305 12.86 13.74 4.16
N GLY A 306 11.57 13.60 4.53
CA GLY A 306 11.10 12.51 5.38
C GLY A 306 11.34 11.14 4.76
N LEU A 307 11.01 10.98 3.47
CA LEU A 307 11.28 9.76 2.69
C LEU A 307 12.78 9.43 2.67
N TYR A 308 13.63 10.43 2.41
CA TYR A 308 15.08 10.26 2.40
C TYR A 308 15.60 9.71 3.74
N LEU A 309 15.17 10.30 4.87
CA LEU A 309 15.59 9.87 6.20
C LEU A 309 15.19 8.43 6.50
N VAL A 310 13.99 7.99 6.10
CA VAL A 310 13.59 6.59 6.28
C VAL A 310 14.42 5.64 5.41
N LEU A 311 14.63 6.00 4.14
CA LEU A 311 15.45 5.19 3.22
C LEU A 311 16.89 5.05 3.72
N TRP A 312 17.43 6.13 4.31
CA TRP A 312 18.73 6.13 4.94
C TRP A 312 18.76 5.25 6.19
N GLY A 313 17.81 5.42 7.11
CA GLY A 313 17.71 4.61 8.33
C GLY A 313 17.64 3.11 8.03
N LYS A 314 16.85 2.71 7.03
CA LYS A 314 16.78 1.30 6.59
C LYS A 314 18.07 0.81 5.92
N SER A 315 18.76 1.69 5.19
CA SER A 315 20.05 1.31 4.61
C SER A 315 21.11 1.05 5.67
N GLU A 316 21.05 1.78 6.78
CA GLU A 316 21.97 1.64 7.90
C GLU A 316 21.66 0.40 8.73
N GLU A 317 20.39 0.13 9.01
CA GLU A 317 19.93 -1.13 9.64
C GLU A 317 20.49 -2.36 8.93
N LYS A 318 20.38 -2.42 7.59
CA LYS A 318 20.93 -3.54 6.79
C LYS A 318 22.45 -3.66 6.87
N LYS A 319 23.18 -2.54 6.95
CA LYS A 319 24.65 -2.60 7.10
C LYS A 319 25.00 -3.22 8.44
N VAL A 320 24.29 -2.85 9.51
CA VAL A 320 24.52 -3.41 10.84
C VAL A 320 24.15 -4.90 10.88
N GLU A 321 23.01 -5.31 10.30
CA GLU A 321 22.66 -6.73 10.19
C GLU A 321 23.72 -7.54 9.41
N ASN A 322 24.26 -6.99 8.33
CA ASN A 322 25.32 -7.65 7.57
C ASN A 322 26.63 -7.74 8.36
N GLN A 323 27.01 -6.70 9.09
CA GLN A 323 28.20 -6.70 9.95
C GLN A 323 28.05 -7.68 11.13
N GLU A 324 26.86 -7.80 11.71
CA GLU A 324 26.57 -8.78 12.75
C GLU A 324 26.68 -10.21 12.19
N LYS A 325 26.13 -10.48 11.01
CA LYS A 325 26.26 -11.79 10.32
C LYS A 325 27.70 -12.11 9.93
N GLU A 326 28.47 -11.12 9.47
CA GLU A 326 29.89 -11.32 9.15
C GLU A 326 30.70 -11.65 10.40
N LYS A 327 30.43 -10.98 11.53
CA LYS A 327 31.04 -11.31 12.83
C LYS A 327 30.64 -12.71 13.31
N GLU A 328 29.37 -13.08 13.22
CA GLU A 328 28.89 -14.40 13.62
C GLU A 328 29.50 -15.52 12.77
N ASN A 329 29.57 -15.33 11.45
CA ASN A 329 30.25 -16.27 10.55
C ASN A 329 31.76 -16.35 10.81
N SER A 330 32.42 -15.23 11.11
CA SER A 330 33.85 -15.22 11.47
C SER A 330 34.10 -15.95 12.79
N LEU A 331 33.22 -15.77 13.79
CA LEU A 331 33.34 -16.42 15.09
C LEU A 331 33.10 -17.92 14.98
N THR A 332 32.07 -18.33 14.22
CA THR A 332 31.77 -19.74 13.92
C THR A 332 32.93 -20.42 13.20
N LYS A 333 33.56 -19.72 12.24
CA LYS A 333 34.73 -20.25 11.52
C LYS A 333 35.97 -20.38 12.42
N HIS A 334 36.14 -19.50 13.41
CA HIS A 334 37.23 -19.60 14.38
C HIS A 334 37.02 -20.81 15.31
N LEU A 335 35.81 -20.98 15.84
CA LEU A 335 35.47 -22.10 16.73
C LEU A 335 35.62 -23.47 16.03
N LEU A 336 35.18 -23.58 14.77
CA LEU A 336 35.35 -24.81 13.99
C LEU A 336 36.81 -25.13 13.66
N ASN A 337 37.66 -24.11 13.52
CA ASN A 337 39.10 -24.31 13.28
C ASN A 337 39.85 -24.69 14.56
N ASP A 338 39.42 -24.21 15.73
CA ASP A 338 40.03 -24.58 17.02
C ASP A 338 39.71 -26.06 17.38
N ASP A 339 38.50 -26.55 17.07
CA ASP A 339 38.12 -27.97 17.27
C ASP A 339 38.88 -28.94 16.34
N ASP A 340 39.27 -28.49 15.14
CA ASP A 340 40.05 -29.27 14.16
C ASP A 340 41.54 -29.39 14.53
N ASP A 341 42.08 -28.45 15.32
CA ASP A 341 43.46 -28.51 15.83
C ASP A 341 43.53 -29.31 17.15
N GLU A 342 42.54 -29.25 18.04
CA GLU A 342 42.50 -30.10 19.25
C GLU A 342 42.31 -31.60 18.93
N SER A 343 41.66 -31.94 17.81
CA SER A 343 41.48 -33.34 17.39
C SER A 343 42.70 -33.99 16.71
N ARG A 344 43.75 -33.21 16.41
CA ARG A 344 45.01 -33.70 15.83
C ARG A 344 46.08 -34.05 16.86
N ASP A 345 45.86 -33.71 18.12
CA ASP A 345 46.77 -33.94 19.25
C ASP A 345 46.30 -35.06 20.20
N ILE A 346 45.68 -36.12 19.66
CA ILE A 346 45.47 -37.36 20.41
C ILE A 346 46.45 -38.42 19.87
N PRO A 347 47.51 -38.78 20.62
CA PRO A 347 48.56 -39.70 20.19
C PRO A 347 48.12 -41.16 20.02
#